data_AF-A0A8T5MZD2-F1
#
_entry.id   AF-A0A8T5MZD2-F1
#
_cell.length_a   1.000
_cell.length_b   1.000
_cell.length_c   1.000
_cell.angle_alpha   90.00
_cell.angle_beta   90.00
_cell.angle_gamma   90.00
#
_symmetry.space_group_name_H-M   'P 1'
#
loop_
_entity.id
_entity.type
_entity.pdbx_description
1 polymer ?
#
loop_
_entity_poly.entity_id
_entity_poly.type
_entity_poly.pdbx_seq_one_letter_code
_entity_poly.pdbx_strand_id
1 'polypeptide(L)' 'GMYDVTPDARPIIGKTKVENFFVACGFSGHGFMVAPAVAKGISNLITDGKTSIPIDNLSIDRFKKGIVKKEGAVVG' A
#
# COMPACT_ATOMS: atom_id res chain seq x y z
N GLY A 1 8.37 -15.47 -10.04
CA GLY A 1 8.83 -14.07 -10.24
C GLY A 1 9.48 -13.56 -8.97
N MET A 2 9.91 -12.30 -8.93
CA MET A 2 10.44 -11.67 -7.70
C MET A 2 9.31 -11.08 -6.86
N TYR A 3 9.43 -11.14 -5.53
CA TYR A 3 8.49 -10.51 -4.60
C TYR A 3 9.17 -9.36 -3.85
N ASP A 4 8.49 -8.23 -3.80
CA ASP A 4 8.82 -7.08 -2.99
C ASP A 4 8.11 -7.20 -1.62
N VAL A 5 8.79 -7.84 -0.67
CA VAL A 5 8.21 -8.16 0.64
C VAL A 5 8.43 -7.04 1.64
N THR A 6 7.37 -6.60 2.32
CA THR A 6 7.44 -5.64 3.43
C THR A 6 7.53 -6.35 4.77
N PRO A 7 8.05 -5.69 5.84
CA PRO A 7 8.17 -6.32 7.16
C PRO A 7 6.86 -6.84 7.76
N ASP A 8 5.71 -6.29 7.35
CA ASP A 8 4.38 -6.73 7.78
C ASP A 8 3.61 -7.52 6.71
N ALA A 9 4.24 -7.83 5.57
CA ALA A 9 3.63 -8.48 4.42
C ALA A 9 2.37 -7.77 3.86
N ARG A 10 2.25 -6.47 4.11
CA ARG A 10 1.17 -5.60 3.62
C ARG A 10 1.72 -4.56 2.64
N PRO A 11 0.94 -4.16 1.63
CA PRO A 11 1.41 -3.22 0.64
C PRO A 11 1.66 -1.83 1.23
N ILE A 12 2.50 -1.05 0.56
CA ILE A 12 2.71 0.37 0.80
C ILE A 12 1.95 1.13 -0.28
N ILE A 13 0.92 1.89 0.13
CA ILE A 13 0.00 2.59 -0.78
C ILE A 13 -0.22 4.02 -0.28
N GLY A 14 -0.15 4.99 -1.19
CA GLY A 14 -0.62 6.35 -0.95
C GLY A 14 0.42 7.43 -1.23
N LYS A 15 0.15 8.63 -0.68
CA LYS A 15 1.02 9.81 -0.81
C LYS A 15 2.34 9.58 -0.08
N THR A 16 3.40 10.17 -0.60
CA THR A 16 4.69 10.28 0.10
C THR A 16 4.89 11.70 0.65
N LYS A 17 6.05 11.93 1.27
CA LYS A 17 6.47 13.29 1.67
C LYS A 17 6.86 14.16 0.48
N VAL A 18 7.10 13.56 -0.68
CA VAL A 18 7.40 14.29 -1.92
C VAL A 18 6.08 14.65 -2.58
N GLU A 19 5.91 15.93 -2.90
CA GLU A 19 4.70 16.45 -3.53
C GLU A 19 4.43 15.74 -4.85
N ASN A 20 3.17 15.41 -5.11
CA ASN A 20 2.72 14.69 -6.31
C ASN A 20 3.40 13.34 -6.58
N PHE A 21 4.06 12.76 -5.57
CA PHE A 21 4.66 11.43 -5.65
C PHE A 21 3.87 10.41 -4.82
N PHE A 22 3.33 9.41 -5.51
CA PHE A 22 2.49 8.35 -4.95
C PHE A 22 3.19 7.00 -5.11
N VAL A 23 2.98 6.11 -4.15
CA VAL A 23 3.55 4.77 -4.17
C VAL A 23 2.46 3.71 -4.10
N ALA A 24 2.69 2.60 -4.80
CA ALA A 24 1.94 1.36 -4.74
C ALA A 24 2.94 0.21 -4.96
N CYS A 25 3.51 -0.30 -3.87
CA CYS A 25 4.56 -1.33 -3.89
C CYS A 25 4.47 -2.22 -2.64
N GLY A 26 5.39 -3.17 -2.50
CA GLY A 26 5.50 -3.99 -1.30
C GLY A 26 4.40 -5.05 -1.20
N PHE A 27 3.89 -5.54 -2.33
CA PHE A 27 2.70 -6.40 -2.35
C PHE A 27 2.95 -7.80 -1.80
N SER A 28 4.18 -8.19 -1.48
CA SER A 28 4.44 -9.40 -0.69
C SER A 28 3.77 -10.68 -1.24
N GLY A 29 3.67 -10.78 -2.58
CA GLY A 29 3.14 -11.96 -3.27
C GLY A 29 1.62 -12.01 -3.53
N HIS A 30 0.82 -11.04 -3.06
CA HIS A 30 -0.64 -11.01 -3.28
C HIS A 30 -1.15 -9.82 -4.10
N GLY A 31 -0.27 -9.08 -4.78
CA GLY A 31 -0.65 -7.87 -5.52
C GLY A 31 -1.70 -8.07 -6.61
N PHE A 32 -1.74 -9.24 -7.25
CA PHE A 32 -2.68 -9.51 -8.34
C PHE A 32 -4.14 -9.45 -7.89
N MET A 33 -4.47 -10.03 -6.74
CA MET A 33 -5.85 -10.08 -6.26
C MET A 33 -6.38 -8.69 -5.86
N VAL A 34 -5.49 -7.79 -5.42
CA VAL A 34 -5.85 -6.45 -4.95
C VAL A 34 -5.70 -5.37 -6.02
N ALA A 35 -5.09 -5.68 -7.17
CA ALA A 35 -4.73 -4.69 -8.20
C ALA A 35 -5.89 -3.77 -8.63
N PRO A 36 -7.14 -4.24 -8.86
CA PRO A 36 -8.24 -3.36 -9.26
C PRO A 36 -8.59 -2.31 -8.19
N ALA A 37 -8.64 -2.70 -6.92
CA ALA A 37 -8.92 -1.79 -5.82
C ALA A 37 -7.79 -0.78 -5.64
N VAL A 38 -6.53 -1.23 -5.74
CA VAL A 38 -5.36 -0.35 -5.60
C VAL A 38 -5.31 0.67 -6.72
N ALA A 39 -5.51 0.26 -7.98
CA ALA A 39 -5.53 1.16 -9.13
C ALA A 39 -6.62 2.22 -8.98
N LYS A 40 -7.84 1.84 -8.57
CA LYS A 40 -8.92 2.79 -8.31
C LYS A 40 -8.57 3.76 -7.17
N GLY A 41 -7.95 3.26 -6.10
CA GLY A 41 -7.58 4.06 -4.94
C GLY A 41 -6.53 5.11 -5.27
N ILE A 42 -5.48 4.71 -5.99
CA ILE A 42 -4.42 5.61 -6.46
C ILE A 42 -4.96 6.61 -7.48
N SER A 43 -5.79 6.18 -8.43
CA SER A 43 -6.41 7.09 -9.41
C SER A 43 -7.20 8.19 -8.73
N ASN A 44 -8.06 7.86 -7.75
CA ASN A 44 -8.83 8.86 -7.00
C ASN A 44 -7.91 9.79 -6.19
N LEU A 45 -6.82 9.28 -5.59
CA LEU A 45 -5.85 10.11 -4.88
C LEU A 45 -5.15 11.12 -5.80
N ILE A 46 -4.88 10.74 -7.05
CA ILE A 46 -4.23 11.60 -8.05
C ILE A 46 -5.21 12.67 -8.56
N THR A 47 -6.45 12.28 -8.90
CA THR A 47 -7.42 13.20 -9.52
C THR A 47 -8.16 14.07 -8.52
N ASP A 48 -8.58 13.49 -7.39
CA ASP A 48 -9.51 14.11 -6.45
C ASP A 48 -8.84 14.46 -5.11
N GLY A 49 -7.58 14.07 -4.93
CA GLY A 49 -6.81 14.27 -3.70
C GLY A 49 -7.22 13.37 -2.53
N LYS A 50 -8.29 12.56 -2.68
CA LYS A 50 -8.90 11.67 -1.67
C LYS A 50 -9.42 10.39 -2.31
N THR A 51 -9.64 9.35 -1.52
CA THR A 51 -10.27 8.10 -1.98
C THR A 51 -11.19 7.52 -0.91
N SER A 52 -12.25 6.81 -1.31
CA SER A 52 -13.13 6.06 -0.41
C SER A 52 -12.59 4.67 -0.06
N ILE A 53 -11.54 4.20 -0.75
CA ILE A 53 -10.90 2.92 -0.46
C ILE A 53 -10.04 3.07 0.79
N PRO A 54 -10.20 2.23 1.82
CA PRO A 54 -9.55 2.41 3.12
C PRO A 54 -8.06 2.02 3.08
N ILE A 55 -7.22 2.91 2.53
CA ILE A 55 -5.77 2.71 2.37
C ILE A 55 -4.91 3.45 3.40
N ASP A 56 -5.51 4.20 4.34
CA ASP A 56 -4.77 5.04 5.29
C ASP A 56 -3.78 4.23 6.15
N ASN A 57 -4.16 3.01 6.51
CA ASN A 57 -3.32 2.08 7.29
C ASN A 57 -2.23 1.37 6.46
N LEU A 58 -2.10 1.71 5.18
CA LEU A 58 -1.11 1.17 4.23
C LEU A 58 -0.07 2.23 3.81
N SER A 59 -0.12 3.44 4.37
CA SER A 59 0.93 4.44 4.18
C SER A 59 2.30 3.92 4.66
N ILE A 60 3.38 4.41 4.04
CA ILE A 60 4.76 4.16 4.45
C ILE A 60 5.03 4.63 5.89
N ASP A 61 4.30 5.64 6.36
CA ASP A 61 4.47 6.19 7.70
C ASP A 61 4.05 5.23 8.82
N ARG A 62 3.33 4.13 8.51
CA ARG A 62 2.98 3.11 9.50
C ARG A 62 4.20 2.51 10.20
N PHE A 63 5.32 2.36 9.47
CA PHE A 63 6.56 1.82 10.01
C PHE A 63 7.26 2.81 10.95
N LYS A 64 7.09 4.12 10.76
CA LYS A 64 7.64 5.13 11.69
C LYS A 64 6.89 5.15 13.02
N LYS A 65 5.61 4.79 13.01
CA LYS A 65 4.75 4.76 14.20
C LYS A 65 4.89 3.45 15.00
N GLY A 66 5.72 2.51 14.55
CA GLY A 66 5.82 1.17 15.14
C GLY A 66 4.57 0.30 14.95
N ILE A 67 3.63 0.71 14.09
CA ILE A 67 2.39 -0.03 13.85
C ILE A 67 2.66 -1.07 12.77
N VAL A 68 3.06 -2.26 13.21
CA VAL A 68 3.38 -3.41 12.34
C VAL A 68 2.40 -4.53 12.66
N LYS A 69 1.31 -4.62 11.88
CA LYS A 69 0.37 -5.75 11.95
C LYS A 69 0.68 -6.70 10.80
N LYS A 70 1.29 -7.85 11.11
CA LYS A 70 1.67 -8.84 10.09
C LYS A 70 0.42 -9.44 9.44
N GLU A 71 0.45 -9.59 8.12
CA GLU A 71 -0.57 -10.33 7.37
C GLU A 71 -0.38 -11.83 7.59
N GLY A 72 -1.40 -12.49 8.13
CA GLY A 72 -1.34 -13.93 8.46
C GLY A 72 -1.56 -14.83 7.25
N ALA A 73 -2.18 -14.31 6.19
CA ALA A 73 -2.41 -15.03 4.94
C ALA A 73 -1.19 -15.07 4.00
N VAL A 74 -0.12 -14.33 4.32
CA VAL A 74 1.13 -14.36 3.55
C VAL A 74 2.14 -15.23 4.27
N VAL A 75 2.53 -16.32 3.63
CA VAL A 75 3.61 -17.18 4.11
C VAL A 75 4.93 -16.58 3.61
N GLY A 76 5.66 -15.95 4.53
CA GLY A 76 6.94 -15.27 4.30
C GLY A 76 7.62 -14.86 5.61
#